data_AF-A0AAJ7QFG9-F1
#
_entry.id   AF-A0AAJ7QFG9-F1
#
_cell.length_a   1.000
_cell.length_b   1.000
_cell.length_c   1.000
_cell.angle_alpha   90.00
_cell.angle_beta   90.00
_cell.angle_gamma   90.00
#
_symmetry.space_group_name_H-M   'P 1'
#
loop_
_entity.id
_entity.type
_entity.pdbx_description
1 polymer ?
#
loop_
_entity_poly.entity_id
_entity_poly.type
_entity_poly.pdbx_seq_one_letter_code
_entity_poly.pdbx_strand_id
1 'polypeptide(L)'
;MDASLAIQPSAVVIEDKERTCDSLLMCIVTVLSHGLRSGGGVGDVLRKPSKEEPLFAARVIYDLLFFFMVIIIVLNLIFGVIIDTFADLRSEKQKKEEILKTTCFICGLERDKFDNKTVTFEEHIKVEHNMWHYLFFIVLVKVKDSTEYTGPESYVAEMIRVSILSCTCILLCNCSKVLHTSKPSVLHCSA
;
A
#
# COMPACT_ATOMS: atom_id res chain seq x y z
N MET A 1 -36.52 32.99 -60.66
CA MET A 1 -36.51 33.56 -59.29
C MET A 1 -37.77 33.09 -58.57
N ASP A 2 -38.10 31.80 -58.59
CA ASP A 2 -37.54 30.69 -57.80
C ASP A 2 -37.80 30.83 -56.30
N ALA A 3 -38.87 30.20 -55.83
CA ALA A 3 -38.94 29.53 -54.53
C ALA A 3 -40.17 28.61 -54.53
N SER A 4 -39.94 27.38 -54.97
CA SER A 4 -40.90 26.28 -54.99
C SER A 4 -41.39 25.94 -53.58
N LEU A 5 -42.71 25.96 -53.38
CA LEU A 5 -43.41 25.33 -52.25
C LEU A 5 -43.29 23.80 -52.39
N ALA A 6 -42.27 23.22 -51.76
CA ALA A 6 -42.17 21.78 -51.59
C ALA A 6 -42.85 21.37 -50.27
N ILE A 7 -43.96 20.65 -50.42
CA ILE A 7 -44.57 19.80 -49.41
C ILE A 7 -43.51 18.82 -48.88
N GLN A 8 -43.18 18.87 -47.60
CA GLN A 8 -42.39 17.85 -46.91
C GLN A 8 -43.33 17.12 -45.93
N PRO A 9 -43.46 15.79 -46.03
CA PRO A 9 -44.39 15.02 -45.23
C PRO A 9 -43.94 15.00 -43.78
N SER A 10 -44.92 14.94 -42.88
CA SER A 10 -44.77 14.65 -41.45
C SER A 10 -43.81 13.47 -41.26
N ALA A 11 -42.58 13.78 -40.84
CA ALA A 11 -41.67 12.81 -40.27
C ALA A 11 -42.34 12.25 -39.01
N VAL A 12 -43.01 11.11 -39.17
CA VAL A 12 -43.29 10.21 -38.06
C VAL A 12 -41.92 9.75 -37.58
N VAL A 13 -41.36 10.50 -36.62
CA VAL A 13 -40.27 9.98 -35.79
C VAL A 13 -40.92 8.84 -35.00
N ILE A 14 -40.68 7.62 -35.47
CA ILE A 14 -40.85 6.44 -34.65
C ILE A 14 -39.86 6.64 -33.49
N GLU A 15 -40.38 7.15 -32.37
CA GLU A 15 -39.64 7.12 -31.11
C GLU A 15 -39.56 5.63 -30.73
N ASP A 16 -38.52 4.95 -31.21
CA ASP A 16 -38.15 3.61 -30.77
C ASP A 16 -37.84 3.69 -29.28
N LYS A 17 -38.89 3.51 -28.50
CA LYS A 17 -38.89 3.56 -27.04
C LYS A 17 -38.37 2.22 -26.54
N GLU A 18 -37.06 2.01 -26.66
CA GLU A 18 -36.41 0.82 -26.13
C GLU A 18 -36.73 0.69 -24.64
N ARG A 19 -37.41 -0.40 -24.26
CA ARG A 19 -37.81 -0.64 -22.87
C ARG A 19 -36.61 -1.08 -22.05
N THR A 20 -35.92 -0.11 -21.47
CA THR A 20 -34.62 -0.34 -20.78
C THR A 20 -34.74 -0.96 -19.38
N CYS A 21 -35.97 -1.26 -18.89
CA CYS A 21 -36.24 -1.73 -17.53
C CYS A 21 -37.36 -2.79 -17.45
N ASP A 22 -37.40 -3.78 -18.35
CA ASP A 22 -38.39 -4.87 -18.29
C ASP A 22 -38.07 -5.93 -17.21
N SER A 23 -36.80 -6.07 -16.82
CA SER A 23 -36.35 -6.92 -15.71
C SER A 23 -35.65 -6.07 -14.64
N LEU A 24 -35.83 -6.43 -13.36
CA LEU A 24 -35.20 -5.75 -12.23
C LEU A 24 -33.67 -5.70 -12.39
N LEU A 25 -33.07 -6.78 -12.88
CA LEU A 25 -31.63 -6.88 -13.08
C LEU A 25 -31.15 -5.96 -14.22
N MET A 26 -31.89 -5.91 -15.34
CA MET A 26 -31.59 -4.98 -16.43
C MET A 26 -31.70 -3.53 -15.96
N CYS A 27 -32.73 -3.21 -15.15
CA CYS A 27 -32.88 -1.86 -14.64
C CYS A 27 -31.74 -1.47 -13.68
N ILE A 28 -31.31 -2.37 -12.79
CA ILE A 28 -30.16 -2.12 -11.90
C ILE A 28 -28.87 -1.89 -12.71
N VAL A 29 -28.59 -2.73 -13.72
CA VAL A 29 -27.39 -2.60 -14.56
C VAL A 29 -27.42 -1.33 -15.41
N THR A 30 -28.57 -0.98 -15.98
CA THR A 30 -28.75 0.27 -16.75
C THR A 30 -28.54 1.50 -15.86
N VAL A 31 -29.09 1.51 -14.65
CA VAL A 31 -28.92 2.62 -13.69
C VAL A 31 -27.46 2.74 -13.22
N LEU A 32 -26.78 1.63 -12.96
CA LEU A 32 -25.36 1.66 -12.57
C LEU A 32 -24.44 2.09 -13.71
N SER A 33 -24.66 1.60 -14.92
CA SER A 33 -23.80 1.90 -16.08
C SER A 33 -23.99 3.32 -16.61
N HIS A 34 -25.24 3.74 -16.84
CA HIS A 34 -25.54 5.06 -17.39
C HIS A 34 -25.68 6.14 -16.30
N GLY A 35 -26.20 5.81 -15.12
CA GLY A 35 -26.37 6.78 -14.03
C GLY A 35 -25.06 7.25 -13.40
N LEU A 36 -24.05 6.37 -13.26
CA LEU A 36 -22.72 6.77 -12.76
C LEU A 36 -21.87 7.48 -13.82
N ARG A 37 -22.03 7.11 -15.11
CA ARG A 37 -21.20 7.63 -16.21
C ARG A 37 -21.71 8.94 -16.80
N SER A 38 -23.03 9.15 -16.84
CA SER A 38 -23.63 10.32 -17.53
C SER A 38 -23.71 11.57 -16.66
N GLY A 39 -23.30 11.50 -15.38
CA GLY A 39 -23.16 12.67 -14.51
C GLY A 39 -24.45 13.38 -14.08
N GLY A 40 -25.61 13.08 -14.69
CA GLY A 40 -26.93 13.65 -14.34
C GLY A 40 -27.88 12.68 -13.61
N GLY A 41 -27.41 11.47 -13.26
CA GLY A 41 -28.14 10.50 -12.46
C GLY A 41 -29.17 9.65 -13.24
N VAL A 42 -30.05 8.98 -12.49
CA VAL A 42 -31.06 8.04 -13.01
C VAL A 42 -32.23 8.73 -13.74
N GLY A 43 -32.46 10.00 -13.42
CA GLY A 43 -33.55 10.80 -14.01
C GLY A 43 -33.38 11.13 -15.50
N ASP A 44 -32.15 11.07 -16.03
CA ASP A 44 -31.87 11.31 -17.45
C ASP A 44 -32.11 10.07 -18.34
N VAL A 45 -32.08 8.88 -17.74
CA VAL A 45 -32.30 7.60 -18.43
C VAL A 45 -33.77 7.18 -18.35
N LEU A 46 -34.46 7.51 -17.25
CA LEU A 46 -35.88 7.25 -17.14
C LEU A 46 -36.71 8.25 -17.94
N ARG A 47 -37.81 7.76 -18.52
CA ARG A 47 -38.76 8.57 -19.30
C ARG A 47 -39.16 9.82 -18.51
N LYS A 48 -38.98 10.99 -19.14
CA LYS A 48 -39.43 12.29 -18.62
C LYS A 48 -40.92 12.21 -18.22
N PRO A 49 -41.26 12.41 -16.94
CA PRO A 49 -42.65 12.37 -16.51
C PRO A 49 -43.44 13.53 -17.13
N SER A 50 -44.70 13.28 -17.49
CA SER A 50 -45.63 14.32 -17.95
C SER A 50 -46.00 15.24 -16.78
N LYS A 51 -46.26 16.53 -17.04
CA LYS A 51 -46.63 17.53 -16.01
C LYS A 51 -48.00 17.29 -15.35
N GLU A 52 -48.76 16.31 -15.85
CA GLU A 52 -50.14 16.05 -15.48
C GLU A 52 -50.29 14.96 -14.40
N GLU A 53 -49.19 14.29 -14.03
CA GLU A 53 -49.21 13.19 -13.05
C GLU A 53 -48.95 13.71 -11.62
N PRO A 54 -49.77 13.32 -10.62
CA PRO A 54 -49.63 13.80 -9.23
C PRO A 54 -48.31 13.36 -8.56
N LEU A 55 -47.58 12.42 -9.18
CA LEU A 55 -46.32 11.85 -8.68
C LEU A 55 -45.07 12.52 -9.25
N PHE A 56 -45.21 13.59 -10.06
CA PHE A 56 -44.09 14.30 -10.68
C PHE A 56 -43.07 14.84 -9.65
N ALA A 57 -43.55 15.52 -8.61
CA ALA A 57 -42.68 16.14 -7.61
C ALA A 57 -41.92 15.09 -6.77
N ALA A 58 -42.60 14.01 -6.36
CA ALA A 58 -41.98 12.93 -5.62
C ALA A 58 -40.88 12.22 -6.43
N ARG A 59 -41.09 12.05 -7.74
CA ARG A 59 -40.12 11.47 -8.67
C ARG A 59 -38.86 12.33 -8.78
N VAL A 60 -39.01 13.64 -8.97
CA VAL A 60 -37.89 14.58 -9.09
C VAL A 60 -37.05 14.62 -7.81
N ILE A 61 -37.70 14.67 -6.64
CA ILE A 61 -36.99 14.64 -5.35
C ILE A 61 -36.23 13.32 -5.18
N TYR A 62 -36.85 12.19 -5.54
CA TYR A 62 -36.18 10.89 -5.51
C TYR A 62 -34.94 10.86 -6.41
N ASP A 63 -35.03 11.32 -7.66
CA ASP A 63 -33.92 11.31 -8.60
C ASP A 63 -32.77 12.25 -8.15
N LEU A 64 -33.08 13.41 -7.54
CA LEU A 64 -32.10 14.34 -6.96
C LEU A 64 -31.41 13.79 -5.70
N LEU A 65 -32.17 13.19 -4.79
CA LEU A 65 -31.61 12.58 -3.57
C LEU A 65 -30.75 11.37 -3.91
N PHE A 66 -31.17 10.55 -4.88
CA PHE A 66 -30.39 9.42 -5.37
C PHE A 66 -29.08 9.89 -6.01
N PHE A 67 -29.11 10.96 -6.81
CA PHE A 67 -27.90 11.55 -7.38
C PHE A 67 -26.92 12.03 -6.30
N PHE A 68 -27.41 12.79 -5.31
CA PHE A 68 -26.55 13.30 -4.24
C PHE A 68 -25.99 12.16 -3.38
N MET A 69 -26.83 11.20 -2.98
CA MET A 69 -26.39 10.09 -2.14
C MET A 69 -25.43 9.17 -2.89
N VAL A 70 -25.74 8.74 -4.11
CA VAL A 70 -24.91 7.75 -4.81
C VAL A 70 -23.64 8.40 -5.37
N ILE A 71 -23.72 9.56 -6.01
CA ILE A 71 -22.54 10.16 -6.64
C ILE A 71 -21.64 10.79 -5.59
N ILE A 72 -22.16 11.67 -4.72
CA ILE A 72 -21.32 12.39 -3.75
C ILE A 72 -20.75 11.44 -2.71
N ILE A 73 -21.52 10.50 -2.16
CA ILE A 73 -20.98 9.60 -1.11
C ILE A 73 -20.05 8.56 -1.71
N VAL A 74 -20.43 7.86 -2.80
CA VAL A 74 -19.61 6.76 -3.33
C VAL A 74 -18.31 7.28 -3.95
N LEU A 75 -18.34 8.36 -4.73
CA LEU A 75 -17.11 8.90 -5.32
C LEU A 75 -16.16 9.42 -4.23
N ASN A 76 -16.67 10.17 -3.24
CA ASN A 76 -15.82 10.65 -2.15
C ASN A 76 -15.32 9.52 -1.24
N LEU A 77 -16.08 8.43 -1.08
CA LEU A 77 -15.62 7.24 -0.36
C LEU A 77 -14.50 6.54 -1.14
N ILE A 78 -14.66 6.31 -2.44
CA ILE A 78 -13.62 5.67 -3.28
C ILE A 78 -12.35 6.52 -3.27
N PHE A 79 -12.45 7.83 -3.52
CA PHE A 79 -11.31 8.73 -3.45
C PHE A 79 -10.72 8.79 -2.03
N GLY A 80 -11.56 8.75 -1.00
CA GLY A 80 -11.14 8.66 0.39
C GLY A 80 -10.25 7.45 0.66
N VAL A 81 -10.69 6.25 0.27
CA VAL A 81 -9.90 5.01 0.42
C VAL A 81 -8.60 5.07 -0.36
N ILE A 82 -8.63 5.59 -1.60
CA ILE A 82 -7.41 5.73 -2.41
C ILE A 82 -6.42 6.67 -1.72
N ILE A 83 -6.86 7.84 -1.24
CA ILE A 83 -6.00 8.81 -0.55
C ILE A 83 -5.46 8.23 0.75
N ASP A 84 -6.30 7.55 1.53
CA ASP A 84 -5.93 6.91 2.80
C ASP A 84 -4.85 5.85 2.58
N THR A 85 -5.05 4.94 1.63
CA THR A 85 -4.05 3.91 1.29
C THR A 85 -2.71 4.50 0.82
N PHE A 86 -2.73 5.60 0.05
CA PHE A 86 -1.50 6.28 -0.33
C PHE A 86 -0.81 6.99 0.86
N ALA A 87 -1.59 7.54 1.79
CA ALA A 87 -1.05 8.12 3.02
C ALA A 87 -0.40 7.05 3.91
N ASP A 88 -1.00 5.86 4.00
CA ASP A 88 -0.45 4.71 4.71
C ASP A 88 0.87 4.23 4.10
N LEU A 89 0.92 4.03 2.78
CA LEU A 89 2.16 3.65 2.10
C LEU A 89 3.29 4.67 2.33
N ARG A 90 2.95 5.96 2.44
CA ARG A 90 3.91 7.01 2.75
C ARG A 90 4.38 6.91 4.20
N SER A 91 3.48 6.72 5.16
CA SER A 91 3.82 6.62 6.58
C SER A 91 4.68 5.39 6.86
N GLU A 92 4.38 4.25 6.23
CA GLU A 92 5.18 3.03 6.32
C GLU A 92 6.59 3.23 5.76
N LYS A 93 6.71 3.89 4.61
CA LYS A 93 8.02 4.20 4.03
C LYS A 93 8.84 5.09 4.97
N GLN A 94 8.23 6.15 5.51
CA GLN A 94 8.89 7.05 6.45
C GLN A 94 9.33 6.33 7.72
N LYS A 95 8.47 5.48 8.29
CA LYS A 95 8.79 4.66 9.47
C LYS A 95 9.97 3.71 9.22
N LYS A 96 10.01 3.05 8.05
CA LYS A 96 11.14 2.17 7.67
C LYS A 96 12.44 2.96 7.55
N GLU A 97 12.41 4.13 6.90
CA GLU A 97 13.58 5.00 6.77
C GLU A 97 14.06 5.55 8.11
N GLU A 98 13.15 5.86 9.03
CA GLU A 98 13.46 6.29 10.39
C GLU A 98 14.15 5.18 11.18
N ILE A 99 13.56 3.97 11.22
CA ILE A 99 14.14 2.81 11.89
C ILE A 99 15.56 2.54 11.38
N LEU A 100 15.78 2.61 10.06
CA LEU A 100 17.11 2.41 9.46
C LEU A 100 18.15 3.45 9.93
N LYS A 101 17.73 4.68 10.25
CA LYS A 101 18.62 5.78 10.67
C LYS A 101 18.88 5.81 12.17
N THR A 102 17.92 5.34 12.97
CA THR A 102 17.96 5.38 14.43
C THR A 102 18.37 4.05 15.05
N THR A 103 18.23 2.93 14.34
CA THR A 103 18.60 1.61 14.82
C THR A 103 19.71 0.99 13.99
N CYS A 104 20.62 0.26 14.63
CA CYS A 104 21.65 -0.49 13.91
C CYS A 104 21.03 -1.74 13.27
N PHE A 105 21.22 -1.94 11.96
CA PHE A 105 20.67 -3.08 11.21
C PHE A 105 21.15 -4.45 11.72
N ILE A 106 22.37 -4.52 12.24
CA ILE A 106 22.98 -5.77 12.68
C ILE A 106 22.49 -6.07 14.11
N CYS A 107 22.71 -5.19 15.09
CA CYS A 107 22.39 -5.47 16.50
C CYS A 107 20.99 -5.03 16.98
N GLY A 108 20.27 -4.24 16.20
CA GLY A 108 18.95 -3.73 16.56
C GLY A 108 18.94 -2.69 17.69
N LEU A 109 20.11 -2.19 18.14
CA LEU A 109 20.18 -1.15 19.16
C LEU A 109 19.83 0.23 18.59
N GLU A 110 19.03 0.97 19.35
CA GLU A 110 18.71 2.38 19.10
C GLU A 110 19.90 3.30 19.39
N ARG A 111 19.98 4.40 18.64
CA ARG A 111 20.98 5.47 18.72
C ARG A 111 21.11 6.02 20.15
N ASP A 112 20.00 6.17 20.85
CA ASP A 112 19.91 6.71 22.21
C ASP A 112 20.75 5.93 23.24
N LYS A 113 21.07 4.66 22.96
CA LYS A 113 21.92 3.83 23.85
C LYS A 113 23.41 4.16 23.71
N PHE A 114 23.81 4.86 22.65
CA PHE A 114 25.20 5.23 22.37
C PHE A 114 25.55 6.65 22.84
N ASP A 115 24.56 7.52 23.07
CA ASP A 115 24.78 8.92 23.46
C ASP A 115 25.51 9.08 24.82
N ASN A 116 25.43 8.07 25.70
CA ASN A 116 26.10 8.03 27.00
C ASN A 116 27.33 7.10 27.02
N LYS A 117 27.84 6.68 25.85
CA LYS A 117 28.96 5.74 25.70
C LYS A 117 30.15 6.45 25.05
N THR A 118 31.33 5.83 25.17
CA THR A 118 32.56 6.33 24.53
C THR A 118 32.57 6.17 23.00
N VAL A 119 31.70 5.33 22.45
CA VAL A 119 31.62 5.03 21.01
C VAL A 119 30.35 5.65 20.45
N THR A 120 30.50 6.46 19.39
CA THR A 120 29.37 7.09 18.69
C THR A 120 28.60 6.09 17.82
N PHE A 121 27.31 6.35 17.58
CA PHE A 121 26.49 5.51 16.70
C PHE A 121 27.08 5.42 15.27
N GLU A 122 27.61 6.52 14.74
CA GLU A 122 28.23 6.57 13.42
C GLU A 122 29.50 5.71 13.32
N GLU A 123 30.31 5.67 14.37
CA GLU A 123 31.50 4.81 14.42
C GLU A 123 31.11 3.34 14.56
N HIS A 124 30.10 3.05 15.39
CA HIS A 124 29.55 1.71 15.57
C HIS A 124 29.07 1.09 14.25
N ILE A 125 28.30 1.80 13.42
CA ILE A 125 27.81 1.26 12.14
C ILE A 125 28.88 1.18 11.05
N LYS A 126 29.95 1.99 11.13
CA LYS A 126 30.99 2.04 10.09
C LYS A 126 32.12 1.05 10.31
N VAL A 127 32.52 0.84 11.57
CA VAL A 127 33.69 0.05 11.94
C VAL A 127 33.28 -1.30 12.52
N GLU A 128 32.44 -1.30 13.55
CA GLU A 128 32.07 -2.55 14.26
C GLU A 128 30.99 -3.34 13.50
N HIS A 129 29.90 -2.69 13.10
CA HIS A 129 28.72 -3.29 12.48
C HIS A 129 28.50 -2.82 11.03
N ASN A 130 29.55 -2.91 10.22
CA ASN A 130 29.46 -2.58 8.80
C ASN A 130 28.84 -3.73 8.00
N MET A 131 27.70 -3.48 7.33
CA MET A 131 27.00 -4.50 6.53
C MET A 131 27.88 -5.18 5.46
N TRP A 132 28.83 -4.44 4.87
CA TRP A 132 29.66 -4.95 3.77
C TRP A 132 30.72 -5.92 4.26
N HIS A 133 31.29 -5.68 5.45
CA HIS A 133 32.24 -6.62 6.06
C HIS A 133 31.59 -7.98 6.32
N TYR A 134 30.33 -8.00 6.76
CA TYR A 134 29.57 -9.26 6.88
C TYR A 134 29.35 -9.95 5.52
N LEU A 135 28.97 -9.19 4.49
CA LEU A 135 28.76 -9.76 3.15
C LEU A 135 30.06 -10.37 2.60
N PHE A 136 31.18 -9.64 2.69
CA PHE A 136 32.48 -10.13 2.23
C PHE A 136 32.93 -11.37 3.01
N PHE A 137 32.68 -11.42 4.32
CA PHE A 137 32.99 -12.59 5.14
C PHE A 137 32.17 -13.82 4.72
N ILE A 138 30.88 -13.67 4.46
CA ILE A 138 30.02 -14.77 3.97
C ILE A 138 30.51 -15.29 2.62
N VAL A 139 30.84 -14.38 1.68
CA VAL A 139 31.40 -14.76 0.37
C VAL A 139 32.75 -15.46 0.52
N LEU A 140 33.62 -14.97 1.40
CA LEU A 140 34.92 -15.57 1.70
C LEU A 140 34.75 -17.02 2.19
N VAL A 141 33.88 -17.25 3.17
CA VAL A 141 33.62 -18.60 3.71
C VAL A 141 33.04 -19.53 2.64
N LYS A 142 32.22 -19.02 1.71
CA LYS A 142 31.64 -19.80 0.61
C LYS A 142 32.66 -20.20 -0.47
N VAL A 143 33.66 -19.37 -0.73
CA VAL A 143 34.65 -19.59 -1.81
C VAL A 143 35.89 -20.31 -1.30
N LYS A 144 36.25 -20.12 -0.03
CA LYS A 144 37.43 -20.73 0.59
C LYS A 144 37.21 -22.23 0.83
N ASP A 145 38.28 -23.02 0.68
CA ASP A 145 38.27 -24.46 0.91
C ASP A 145 38.07 -24.80 2.39
N SER A 146 37.27 -25.83 2.65
CA SER A 146 36.88 -26.22 4.02
C SER A 146 38.03 -26.72 4.89
N THR A 147 39.16 -27.11 4.29
CA THR A 147 40.36 -27.55 5.00
C THR A 147 41.21 -26.38 5.52
N GLU A 148 40.95 -25.16 5.04
CA GLU A 148 41.70 -23.95 5.41
C GLU A 148 40.89 -23.01 6.32
N TYR A 149 39.70 -23.45 6.77
CA TYR A 149 38.90 -22.66 7.68
C TYR A 149 39.59 -22.50 9.02
N THR A 150 39.55 -21.27 9.55
CA THR A 150 39.88 -21.03 10.95
C THR A 150 38.77 -21.54 11.87
N GLY A 151 39.02 -21.64 13.18
CA GLY A 151 38.00 -22.09 14.15
C GLY A 151 36.67 -21.32 14.04
N PRO A 152 36.69 -19.98 14.02
CA PRO A 152 35.47 -19.17 13.85
C PRO A 152 34.82 -19.32 12.46
N GLU A 153 35.61 -19.44 11.39
CA GLU A 153 35.09 -19.65 10.03
C GLU A 153 34.37 -20.99 9.90
N SER A 154 34.93 -22.06 10.50
CA SER A 154 34.31 -23.39 10.54
C SER A 154 32.96 -23.37 11.25
N TYR A 155 32.88 -22.64 12.37
CA TYR A 155 31.64 -22.48 13.13
C TYR A 155 30.55 -21.76 12.30
N VAL A 156 30.91 -20.67 11.63
CA VAL A 156 29.96 -19.93 10.78
C VAL A 156 29.57 -20.74 9.55
N ALA A 157 30.49 -21.48 8.94
CA ALA A 157 30.20 -22.36 7.80
C ALA A 157 29.18 -23.44 8.15
N GLU A 158 29.29 -24.03 9.36
CA GLU A 158 28.34 -25.01 9.86
C GLU A 158 26.96 -24.38 10.12
N MET A 159 26.90 -23.21 10.77
CA MET A 159 25.66 -22.49 10.99
C MET A 159 24.93 -22.11 9.69
N ILE A 160 25.71 -21.74 8.64
CA ILE A 160 25.16 -21.49 7.31
C ILE A 160 24.61 -22.78 6.68
N ARG A 161 25.27 -23.94 6.87
CA ARG A 161 24.78 -25.23 6.37
C ARG A 161 23.46 -25.63 6.99
N VAL A 162 23.30 -25.45 8.30
CA VAL A 162 22.06 -25.78 9.02
C VAL A 162 20.96 -24.74 8.75
N SER A 163 21.24 -23.67 7.99
CA SER A 163 20.32 -22.54 7.76
C SER A 163 19.82 -21.88 9.06
N ILE A 164 20.54 -22.07 10.16
CA ILE A 164 20.31 -21.41 11.45
C ILE A 164 21.26 -20.22 11.49
N LEU A 165 21.09 -19.28 10.56
CA LEU A 165 21.68 -17.96 10.70
C LEU A 165 20.76 -17.14 11.63
N SER A 166 20.53 -17.61 12.85
CA SER A 166 19.85 -16.78 13.82
C SER A 166 20.83 -15.67 14.22
N CYS A 167 20.40 -14.42 14.06
CA CYS A 167 21.11 -13.21 14.47
C CYS A 167 21.51 -13.19 15.96
N THR A 168 21.33 -14.27 16.73
CA THR A 168 21.68 -14.31 18.15
C THR A 168 23.13 -14.69 18.42
N CYS A 169 23.77 -15.55 17.61
CA CYS A 169 25.13 -16.03 17.93
C CYS A 169 26.28 -15.16 17.41
N ILE A 170 26.17 -14.60 16.20
CA ILE A 170 27.26 -13.79 15.58
C ILE A 170 27.37 -12.38 16.21
N LEU A 171 26.33 -11.95 16.90
CA LEU A 171 25.99 -10.55 17.13
C LEU A 171 26.18 -10.10 18.59
N LEU A 172 26.15 -11.04 19.53
CA LEU A 172 26.31 -10.76 20.96
C LEU A 172 27.78 -10.55 21.37
N CYS A 173 28.74 -11.04 20.57
CA CYS A 173 30.13 -11.13 21.04
C CYS A 173 30.86 -9.77 21.13
N ASN A 174 30.53 -8.79 20.27
CA ASN A 174 31.15 -7.46 20.32
C ASN A 174 30.26 -6.39 20.96
N CYS A 175 28.93 -6.58 20.98
CA CYS A 175 28.02 -5.62 21.60
C CYS A 175 28.05 -5.64 23.14
N SER A 176 28.51 -6.74 23.75
CA SER A 176 28.64 -6.84 25.21
C SER A 176 29.63 -5.81 25.78
N LYS A 177 30.66 -5.39 25.01
CA LYS A 177 31.57 -4.30 25.42
C LYS A 177 30.84 -2.98 25.64
N VAL A 178 29.74 -2.72 24.92
CA VAL A 178 28.91 -1.54 25.12
C VAL A 178 27.91 -1.76 26.26
N LEU A 179 27.39 -2.96 26.48
CA LEU A 179 26.34 -3.23 27.51
C LEU A 179 26.86 -3.56 28.92
N HIS A 180 28.17 -3.73 29.12
CA HIS A 180 28.80 -4.17 30.39
C HIS A 180 28.79 -3.15 31.55
N THR A 181 27.76 -2.32 31.69
CA THR A 181 27.43 -1.65 32.98
C THR A 181 26.21 -2.24 33.68
N SER A 182 25.51 -3.21 33.09
CA SER A 182 24.40 -3.87 33.79
C SER A 182 24.20 -5.33 33.38
N LYS A 183 24.66 -6.22 34.27
CA LYS A 183 24.28 -7.63 34.46
C LYS A 183 25.09 -8.72 33.72
N PRO A 184 25.66 -9.69 34.47
CA PRO A 184 26.38 -10.83 33.90
C PRO A 184 25.42 -12.00 33.67
N SER A 185 25.38 -12.55 32.45
CA SER A 185 24.84 -13.89 32.22
C SER A 185 25.56 -14.54 31.03
N VAL A 186 26.65 -15.23 31.38
CA VAL A 186 27.14 -16.48 30.79
C VAL A 186 27.02 -16.61 29.27
N LEU A 187 28.06 -16.21 28.56
CA LEU A 187 28.58 -17.02 27.45
C LEU A 187 30.10 -16.99 27.50
N HIS A 188 30.65 -18.11 27.94
CA HIS A 188 32.07 -18.43 27.86
C HIS A 188 32.50 -18.39 26.39
N CYS A 189 33.21 -17.34 25.99
CA CYS A 189 34.20 -17.42 24.92
C CYS A 189 35.51 -17.85 25.56
N SER A 190 35.75 -19.16 25.62
CA SER A 190 37.03 -19.72 26.05
C SER A 190 37.85 -20.12 24.82
N ALA A 191 39.03 -19.47 24.74
CA ALA A 191 40.30 -19.83 24.09
C ALA A 191 40.28 -20.31 22.63
#